data_AF-A0A0Z8HME3-F1
#
_entry.id   AF-A0A0Z8HME3-F1
#
_cell.length_a   1.000
_cell.length_b   1.000
_cell.length_c   1.000
_cell.angle_alpha   90.00
_cell.angle_beta   90.00
_cell.angle_gamma   90.00
#
_symmetry.space_group_name_H-M   'P 1'
#
loop_
_entity.id
_entity.type
_entity.pdbx_description
1 polymer ?
#
loop_
_entity_poly.entity_id
_entity_poly.type
_entity_poly.pdbx_seq_one_letter_code
_entity_poly.pdbx_strand_id
1 'polypeptide(L)' 'MNQEQITQALRLTNNDLVTKLSEEMTTKNLLAVQLTEAQQTIANLQAEITDLTQQLDEATKPEDEIIEGE' A
#
# COMPACT_ATOMS: atom_id res chain seq x y z
N MET A 1 -48.06 9.65 -11.53
CA MET A 1 -46.85 10.42 -11.85
C MET A 1 -46.87 10.73 -13.33
N ASN A 2 -46.57 11.97 -13.71
CA ASN A 2 -46.49 12.35 -15.12
C ASN A 2 -45.09 12.07 -15.69
N GLN A 3 -44.95 12.11 -17.01
CA GLN A 3 -43.70 11.79 -17.71
C GLN A 3 -42.57 12.77 -17.38
N GLU A 4 -42.91 14.02 -17.07
CA GLU A 4 -41.97 15.07 -16.66
C GLU A 4 -41.36 14.77 -15.28
N GLN A 5 -42.17 14.36 -14.30
CA GLN A 5 -41.73 13.93 -12.98
C GLN A 5 -40.80 12.72 -13.05
N ILE A 6 -41.11 11.75 -13.92
CA ILE A 6 -40.24 10.58 -14.15
C ILE A 6 -38.90 11.02 -14.74
N THR A 7 -38.93 11.89 -15.75
CA THR A 7 -37.71 12.41 -16.39
C THR A 7 -36.84 13.19 -15.40
N GLN A 8 -37.44 14.00 -14.54
CA GLN A 8 -36.74 14.74 -13.50
C GLN A 8 -36.11 13.80 -12.46
N ALA A 9 -36.87 12.81 -11.97
CA ALA A 9 -36.37 11.83 -11.02
C ALA A 9 -35.17 11.05 -11.58
N LEU A 10 -35.26 10.59 -12.84
CA LEU A 10 -34.17 9.89 -13.51
C LEU A 10 -32.92 10.76 -13.66
N ARG A 11 -33.07 12.06 -13.99
CA ARG A 11 -31.93 12.99 -14.09
C ARG A 11 -31.25 13.18 -12.73
N LEU A 12 -32.03 13.36 -11.66
CA LEU A 12 -31.48 13.48 -10.30
C LEU A 12 -30.73 12.22 -9.90
N THR A 13 -31.34 11.05 -10.09
CA THR A 13 -30.67 9.76 -9.81
C THR A 13 -29.40 9.57 -10.63
N ASN A 14 -29.40 9.96 -11.90
CA ASN A 14 -28.20 9.85 -12.74
C ASN A 14 -27.07 10.75 -12.21
N ASN A 15 -27.37 12.00 -11.85
CA ASN A 15 -26.39 12.92 -11.27
C ASN A 15 -25.83 12.40 -9.93
N ASP A 16 -26.68 11.83 -9.08
CA ASP A 16 -26.25 11.25 -7.80
C ASP A 16 -25.33 10.05 -8.03
N LEU A 17 -25.65 9.18 -9.00
CA LEU A 17 -24.80 8.04 -9.36
C LEU A 17 -23.45 8.47 -9.93
N VAL A 18 -23.42 9.51 -10.78
CA VAL A 18 -22.16 10.07 -11.32
C VAL A 18 -21.29 10.65 -10.21
N THR A 19 -21.90 11.35 -9.25
CA THR A 19 -21.20 11.89 -8.08
C THR A 19 -20.58 10.77 -7.25
N LYS A 20 -21.37 9.76 -6.88
CA LYS A 20 -20.89 8.61 -6.11
C LYS A 20 -19.79 7.84 -6.84
N LEU A 21 -19.93 7.65 -8.16
CA LEU A 21 -18.91 6.99 -8.96
C LEU A 21 -17.59 7.78 -8.95
N SER A 22 -17.66 9.12 -9.00
CA SER A 22 -16.48 9.98 -8.96
C SER A 22 -15.79 9.93 -7.59
N GLU A 23 -16.56 9.91 -6.50
CA GLU A 23 -16.05 9.72 -5.13
C GLU A 23 -15.37 8.37 -4.97
N GLU A 24 -15.99 7.29 -5.46
CA GLU A 24 -15.42 5.93 -5.40
C GLU A 24 -14.14 5.81 -6.24
N MET A 25 -14.10 6.38 -7.45
CA MET A 25 -12.89 6.41 -8.26
C MET A 25 -11.75 7.17 -7.57
N THR A 26 -12.07 8.30 -6.93
CA THR A 26 -11.09 9.09 -6.17
C THR A 26 -10.55 8.29 -4.99
N THR A 27 -11.43 7.65 -4.23
CA THR A 27 -11.07 6.80 -3.09
C THR A 27 -10.21 5.62 -3.52
N LYS A 28 -10.59 4.92 -4.60
CA LYS A 28 -9.81 3.81 -5.17
C LYS A 28 -8.41 4.24 -5.58
N ASN A 29 -8.27 5.38 -6.24
CA ASN A 29 -6.97 5.88 -6.67
C ASN A 29 -6.08 6.25 -5.47
N LEU A 30 -6.65 6.88 -4.45
CA LEU A 30 -5.93 7.18 -3.20
C LEU A 30 -5.44 5.90 -2.52
N LEU A 31 -6.30 4.89 -2.39
CA LEU A 31 -5.93 3.60 -1.81
C LEU A 31 -4.84 2.88 -2.61
N ALA A 32 -4.86 2.97 -3.94
CA ALA A 32 -3.82 2.38 -4.78
C ALA A 32 -2.44 3.04 -4.56
N VAL A 33 -2.41 4.37 -4.40
CA VAL A 33 -1.19 5.10 -4.06
C VAL A 33 -0.69 4.68 -2.67
N GLN A 34 -1.57 4.70 -1.66
CA GLN A 34 -1.23 4.30 -0.29
C GLN A 34 -0.73 2.86 -0.20
N LEU A 35 -1.33 1.94 -0.98
CA LEU A 35 -0.86 0.55 -1.04
C LEU A 35 0.55 0.46 -1.62
N THR A 36 0.84 1.21 -2.67
CA THR A 36 2.17 1.25 -3.30
C THR A 36 3.21 1.79 -2.32
N GLU A 37 2.90 2.87 -1.61
CA GLU A 37 3.79 3.46 -0.58
C GLU A 37 4.05 2.50 0.58
N ALA A 38 3.00 1.81 1.06
CA ALA A 38 3.13 0.80 2.11
C ALA A 38 4.00 -0.37 1.67
N GLN A 39 3.82 -0.87 0.44
CA GLN A 39 4.65 -1.94 -0.12
C GLN A 39 6.12 -1.52 -0.23
N GLN A 40 6.40 -0.30 -0.68
CA GLN A 40 7.76 0.22 -0.73
C GLN A 40 8.39 0.34 0.67
N THR A 41 7.62 0.79 1.65
CA THR A 41 8.07 0.90 3.04
C THR A 41 8.42 -0.48 3.60
N ILE A 42 7.57 -1.49 3.36
CA ILE A 42 7.82 -2.87 3.79
C ILE A 42 9.10 -3.41 3.15
N ALA A 43 9.30 -3.20 1.84
CA ALA A 43 10.49 -3.66 1.14
C ALA A 43 11.78 -3.02 1.72
N ASN A 44 11.74 -1.72 2.02
CA ASN A 44 12.87 -1.02 2.63
C ASN A 44 13.19 -1.58 4.03
N LEU A 45 12.17 -1.78 4.86
CA LEU A 45 12.35 -2.34 6.21
C LEU A 45 12.88 -3.78 6.17
N GLN A 46 12.44 -4.59 5.20
CA GLN A 46 12.97 -5.95 5.01
C GLN A 46 14.45 -5.96 4.62
N ALA A 47 14.87 -5.01 3.76
CA ALA A 47 16.27 -4.84 3.41
C ALA A 47 17.11 -4.41 4.63
N GLU A 48 16.63 -3.45 5.42
CA GLU A 48 17.29 -2.99 6.64
C GLU A 48 17.41 -4.12 7.69
N ILE A 49 16.35 -4.91 7.90
CA ILE A 49 16.39 -6.08 8.79
C ILE A 49 17.45 -7.07 8.32
N THR A 50 17.55 -7.32 7.01
CA THR A 50 18.53 -8.26 6.45
C THR A 50 19.95 -7.77 6.70
N ASP A 51 20.22 -6.50 6.42
CA ASP A 51 21.52 -5.86 6.65
C ASP A 51 21.91 -5.87 8.13
N LEU A 52 21.01 -5.47 9.03
CA LEU A 52 21.25 -5.47 10.48
C LEU A 52 21.45 -6.89 11.03
N THR A 53 20.71 -7.88 10.52
CA THR A 53 20.89 -9.28 10.91
C THR A 53 22.27 -9.77 10.49
N GLN A 54 22.71 -9.46 9.28
CA GLN A 54 24.04 -9.82 8.81
C GLN A 54 25.14 -9.15 9.65
N GLN A 55 25.01 -7.85 9.93
CA GLN A 55 25.97 -7.13 10.77
C GLN A 55 26.04 -7.71 12.19
N LEU A 56 24.89 -8.12 12.75
CA LEU A 56 24.85 -8.76 14.06
C LEU A 56 25.53 -10.14 14.03
N ASP A 57 25.26 -10.96 13.00
CA ASP A 57 25.92 -12.25 12.83
C ASP A 57 27.43 -12.08 12.71
N GLU A 58 27.91 -11.12 11.92
CA GLU A 58 29.33 -10.81 11.77
C GLU A 58 29.97 -10.33 13.08
N ALA A 59 29.29 -9.46 13.82
CA ALA A 59 29.78 -8.93 15.10
C ALA A 59 29.75 -9.95 16.25
N THR A 60 28.99 -11.03 16.13
CA THR A 60 28.82 -12.05 17.17
C THR A 60 29.51 -13.38 16.84
N LYS A 61 30.26 -13.45 15.72
CA LYS A 61 31.12 -14.60 15.43
C LYS A 61 32.12 -14.80 16.58
N PRO A 62 32.23 -16.03 17.14
CA PRO A 62 33.23 -16.34 18.16
C PRO A 62 34.65 -16.12 17.61
N GLU A 63 35.57 -15.62 18.45
CA GLU A 63 36.99 -15.41 18.10
C GLU A 63 37.77 -16.74 17.82
N ASP A 64 37.12 -17.90 17.95
CA ASP A 64 37.74 -19.23 17.93
C ASP A 64 38.12 -19.76 16.53
N GLU A 65 37.78 -19.10 15.42
CA GLU A 65 38.24 -19.51 14.07
C GLU A 65 39.73 -19.18 13.80
N ILE A 66 40.42 -18.49 14.71
CA ILE A 66 41.84 -18.08 14.53
C ILE A 66 42.83 -19.15 15.06
N ILE A 67 42.37 -20.25 15.69
CA ILE A 67 43.26 -21.23 16.38
C ILE A 67 43.38 -22.59 15.66
N GLU A 68 42.75 -22.82 14.50
CA GLU A 68 42.93 -24.06 13.72
C GLU A 68 43.94 -23.94 12.55
N GLY A 69 45.05 -23.26 12.80
CA GLY A 69 46.13 -23.08 11.82
C GLY A 69 47.52 -23.05 12.43
N GLU A 70 47.84 -24.00 13.32
CA GLU A 70 49.23 -24.38 13.62
C GLU A 70 49.72 -25.50 12.69
#